data_AF-A0A928WA69-F1
#
_entry.id   AF-A0A928WA69-F1
#
_cell.length_a   1.000
_cell.length_b   1.000
_cell.length_c   1.000
_cell.angle_alpha   90.00
_cell.angle_beta   90.00
_cell.angle_gamma   90.00
#
_symmetry.space_group_name_H-M   'P 1'
#
loop_
_entity.id
_entity.type
_entity.pdbx_description
1 polymer ?
#
loop_
_entity_poly.entity_id
_entity_poly.type
_entity_poly.pdbx_seq_one_letter_code
_entity_poly.pdbx_strand_id
1 'polypeptide(L)' 'MTTATSWLTLEEYLAYDDGTDNRYELVDGKLLIMPPESDRNKL' A
#
# COMPACT_ATOMS: atom_id res chain seq x y z
N MET A 1 -7.64 7.18 -10.21
CA MET A 1 -7.13 5.94 -10.82
C MET A 1 -7.70 4.77 -10.02
N THR A 2 -8.14 3.73 -10.69
CA THR A 2 -8.77 2.54 -10.12
C THR A 2 -7.75 1.80 -9.26
N THR A 3 -7.92 1.76 -7.93
CA THR A 3 -7.13 0.89 -7.06
C THR A 3 -7.42 -0.56 -7.45
N ALA A 4 -6.53 -1.16 -8.22
CA ALA A 4 -6.62 -2.57 -8.56
C ALA A 4 -6.50 -3.37 -7.25
N THR A 5 -7.61 -3.98 -6.81
CA THR A 5 -7.60 -4.92 -5.69
C THR A 5 -6.96 -6.21 -6.18
N SER A 6 -5.63 -6.26 -6.13
CA SER A 6 -4.87 -7.50 -6.32
C SER A 6 -4.67 -8.17 -4.97
N TRP A 7 -4.81 -9.50 -4.96
CA TRP A 7 -4.45 -10.32 -3.82
C TRP A 7 -2.99 -10.74 -3.97
N LEU A 8 -2.19 -10.56 -2.94
CA LEU A 8 -0.75 -10.83 -2.92
C LEU A 8 -0.38 -11.72 -1.73
N THR A 9 0.63 -12.56 -1.91
CA THR A 9 1.37 -13.15 -0.80
C THR A 9 2.27 -12.10 -0.12
N LEU A 10 2.85 -12.46 1.03
CA LEU A 10 3.83 -11.59 1.70
C LEU A 10 5.06 -11.35 0.82
N GLU A 11 5.55 -12.38 0.14
CA GLU A 11 6.72 -12.30 -0.74
C GLU A 11 6.45 -11.39 -1.94
N GLU A 12 5.28 -11.50 -2.57
CA GLU A 12 4.87 -10.63 -3.66
C GLU A 12 4.72 -9.17 -3.20
N TYR A 13 4.15 -8.95 -2.00
CA TYR A 13 4.07 -7.62 -1.40
C TYR A 13 5.44 -7.00 -1.13
N LEU A 14 6.39 -7.77 -0.58
CA LEU A 14 7.73 -7.28 -0.29
C LEU A 14 8.53 -6.94 -1.55
N ALA A 15 8.19 -7.57 -2.68
CA ALA A 15 8.77 -7.28 -3.99
C ALA A 15 7.95 -6.25 -4.81
N TYR A 16 6.81 -5.79 -4.29
CA TYR A 16 5.92 -4.91 -5.02
C TYR A 16 6.50 -3.50 -5.12
N ASP A 17 6.59 -3.01 -6.35
CA ASP A 17 6.95 -1.64 -6.70
C ASP A 17 6.05 -1.22 -7.86
N ASP A 18 5.24 -0.17 -7.68
CA ASP A 18 4.38 0.39 -8.73
C ASP A 18 5.08 1.51 -9.53
N GLY A 19 6.36 1.76 -9.25
CA GLY A 19 7.16 2.82 -9.86
C GLY A 19 6.80 4.22 -9.36
N THR A 20 6.04 4.33 -8.27
CA THR A 20 5.64 5.59 -7.65
C THR A 20 6.14 5.71 -6.22
N ASP A 21 5.92 6.86 -5.58
CA ASP A 21 6.21 7.07 -4.15
C ASP A 21 5.03 6.67 -3.24
N ASN A 22 4.02 5.99 -3.79
CA ASN A 22 2.88 5.51 -3.01
C ASN A 22 3.35 4.48 -1.98
N ARG A 23 2.74 4.52 -0.80
CA ARG A 23 2.92 3.50 0.22
C ARG A 23 1.68 2.64 0.32
N TYR A 24 1.88 1.36 0.55
CA TYR A 24 0.81 0.38 0.61
C TYR A 24 0.93 -0.46 1.88
N GLU A 25 -0.19 -1.01 2.30
CA GLU A 25 -0.30 -1.95 3.41
C GLU A 25 -0.96 -3.25 2.91
N LEU A 26 -0.42 -4.39 3.34
CA LEU A 26 -0.99 -5.71 3.04
C LEU A 26 -1.97 -6.10 4.16
N VAL A 27 -3.26 -6.12 3.86
CA VAL A 27 -4.32 -6.48 4.82
C VAL A 27 -5.11 -7.67 4.31
N ASP A 28 -4.99 -8.80 5.00
CA ASP A 28 -5.56 -10.10 4.59
C ASP A 28 -5.20 -10.47 3.14
N GLY A 29 -3.99 -10.16 2.69
CA GLY A 29 -3.57 -10.42 1.31
C GLY A 29 -4.06 -9.38 0.30
N LYS A 30 -4.81 -8.36 0.70
CA LYS A 30 -5.16 -7.22 -0.18
C LYS A 30 -4.13 -6.13 -0.07
N LEU A 31 -3.72 -5.59 -1.21
CA LEU A 31 -2.89 -4.39 -1.26
C LEU A 31 -3.76 -3.13 -1.16
N LEU A 32 -3.59 -2.35 -0.09
CA LEU A 32 -4.32 -1.11 0.16
C LEU A 32 -3.38 0.09 0.17
N ILE A 33 -3.77 1.20 -0.48
CA ILE A 33 -2.96 2.42 -0.44
C ILE A 33 -3.04 3.07 0.94
N MET A 34 -1.89 3.44 1.50
CA MET A 34 -1.83 4.19 2.74
C MET A 34 -2.23 5.65 2.49
N PRO A 35 -3.13 6.23 3.31
CA PRO A 35 -3.40 7.65 3.25
C PRO A 35 -2.17 8.46 3.73
N PRO A 36 -2.08 9.75 3.38
CA PRO A 36 -1.08 10.64 3.95
C PRO A 36 -1.22 10.71 5.47
N GLU A 37 -0.11 10.97 6.15
CA GLU A 37 -0.08 11.13 7.61
C GLU A 37 -1.04 12.22 8.07
N SER A 38 -1.74 11.95 9.18
CA SER A 38 -2.65 12.92 9.79
C SER A 38 -1.90 14.10 10.36
N ASP A 39 -2.51 15.29 10.36
CA ASP A 39 -1.87 16.49 10.91
C ASP A 39 -1.47 16.35 12.38
N ARG A 40 -2.23 15.56 13.16
CA ARG A 40 -1.94 15.29 14.57
C ARG A 40 -0.59 14.57 14.79
N ASN A 41 -0.17 13.77 13.82
CA ASN A 41 1.03 12.93 13.91
C ASN A 41 2.22 13.52 13.12
N LYS A 42 2.05 14.71 12.54
CA LYS A 42 3.15 15.48 11.94
C LYS A 42 3.90 16.19 13.07
N LEU A 43 4.91 15.53 13.64
CA LEU A 43 5.83 16.13 14.62
C LEU A 43 6.78 17.14 13.94
#